data_AF-A0A7C5GYJ0-F1
#
_entry.id   AF-A0A7C5GYJ0-F1
#
_cell.length_a   1.000
_cell.length_b   1.000
_cell.length_c   1.000
_cell.angle_alpha   90.00
_cell.angle_beta   90.00
_cell.angle_gamma   90.00
#
_symmetry.space_group_name_H-M   'P 1'
#
loop_
_entity.id
_entity.type
_entity.pdbx_description
1 polymer ?
#
loop_
_entity_poly.entity_id
_entity_poly.type
_entity_poly.pdbx_seq_one_letter_code
_entity_poly.pdbx_strand_id
1 'polypeptide(L)'
;MKYVVQYIRKPFEYRVQVGIQADSEEDALEKARDLYRRGTIWQDTEEVPLIYDDYDGDPTPVFSVVRKLEDGAAWPRADFSVRLLRRNAAAMDAARFLLEAYRCGQERGGSIDWDDLDQAYEAARKACGEV
;
A
#
# COMPACT_ATOMS: atom_id res chain seq x y z
N MET A 1 0.41 -29.93 -6.89
CA MET A 1 -0.65 -29.07 -7.44
C MET A 1 -0.50 -27.67 -6.87
N LYS A 2 -0.57 -26.61 -7.70
CA LYS A 2 -0.41 -25.21 -7.25
C LYS A 2 -1.70 -24.40 -7.51
N TYR A 3 -1.92 -23.34 -6.73
CA TYR A 3 -3.12 -22.51 -6.82
C TYR A 3 -2.77 -21.02 -6.75
N VAL A 4 -3.43 -20.21 -7.57
CA VAL A 4 -3.46 -18.76 -7.41
C VAL A 4 -4.74 -18.43 -6.65
N VAL A 5 -4.57 -17.78 -5.51
CA VAL A 5 -5.67 -17.42 -4.61
C VAL A 5 -5.77 -15.91 -4.56
N GLN A 6 -6.99 -15.41 -4.69
CA GLN A 6 -7.33 -14.02 -4.45
C GLN A 6 -8.09 -13.92 -3.13
N TYR A 7 -7.87 -12.82 -2.42
CA TYR A 7 -8.81 -12.39 -1.39
C TYR A 7 -9.34 -11.00 -1.74
N ILE A 8 -10.61 -10.78 -1.43
CA ILE A 8 -11.25 -9.48 -1.56
C ILE A 8 -11.87 -9.16 -0.20
N ARG A 9 -11.62 -7.95 0.31
CA ARG A 9 -12.39 -7.40 1.43
C ARG A 9 -13.59 -6.64 0.84
N LYS A 10 -14.82 -7.05 1.17
CA LYS A 10 -16.08 -6.46 0.68
C LYS A 10 -16.91 -5.90 1.84
N PRO A 11 -17.66 -4.81 1.60
CA PRO A 11 -17.13 -3.52 1.18
C PRO A 11 -16.64 -2.74 2.39
N PHE A 12 -15.66 -1.85 2.21
CA PHE A 12 -15.52 -0.71 3.11
C PHE A 12 -16.69 0.25 2.82
N GLU A 13 -17.91 -0.09 3.22
CA GLU A 13 -19.02 0.86 3.29
C GLU A 13 -18.81 1.70 4.55
N TYR A 14 -18.18 2.87 4.39
CA TYR A 14 -18.09 3.85 5.48
C TYR A 14 -19.40 4.65 5.50
N ARG A 15 -20.34 4.21 6.35
CA ARG A 15 -21.65 4.85 6.51
C ARG A 15 -21.64 5.71 7.77
N VAL A 16 -21.57 7.03 7.56
CA VAL A 16 -21.70 8.02 8.64
C VAL A 16 -23.02 8.75 8.50
N GLN A 17 -23.78 8.81 9.58
CA GLN A 17 -25.01 9.60 9.67
C GLN A 17 -24.84 10.68 10.74
N VAL A 18 -25.12 11.92 10.37
CA VAL A 18 -25.03 13.09 11.28
C VAL A 18 -26.36 13.82 11.34
N GLY A 19 -26.69 14.35 12.53
CA GLY A 19 -27.81 15.27 12.69
C GLY A 19 -27.42 16.67 12.20
N ILE A 20 -28.21 17.27 11.31
CA ILE A 20 -28.01 18.65 10.84
C ILE A 20 -29.33 19.40 10.91
N GLN A 21 -29.33 20.50 11.67
CA GLN A 21 -30.46 21.41 11.72
C GLN A 21 -30.33 22.46 10.59
N ALA A 22 -31.34 22.53 9.73
CA ALA A 22 -31.41 23.50 8.65
C ALA A 22 -32.87 23.80 8.27
N ASP A 23 -33.08 24.94 7.61
CA ASP A 23 -34.41 25.43 7.24
C ASP A 23 -34.94 24.71 5.97
N SER A 24 -34.08 24.01 5.24
CA SER A 24 -34.42 23.20 4.07
C SER A 24 -33.46 22.01 3.88
N GLU A 25 -33.85 21.05 3.04
CA GLU A 25 -33.03 19.88 2.67
C GLU A 25 -31.74 20.32 1.95
N GLU A 26 -31.83 21.30 1.07
CA GLU A 26 -30.68 21.83 0.33
C GLU A 26 -29.66 22.48 1.27
N ASP A 27 -30.14 23.26 2.24
CA ASP A 27 -29.30 23.86 3.29
C ASP A 27 -28.67 22.79 4.20
N ALA A 28 -29.40 21.71 4.51
CA ALA A 28 -28.88 20.61 5.30
C ALA A 28 -27.72 19.89 4.58
N LEU A 29 -27.88 19.65 3.27
CA LEU A 29 -26.86 19.02 2.43
C LEU A 29 -25.63 19.91 2.24
N GLU A 30 -25.79 21.22 2.08
CA GLU A 30 -24.67 22.15 1.98
C GLU A 30 -23.87 22.22 3.29
N LYS A 31 -24.56 22.34 4.43
CA LYS A 31 -23.93 22.29 5.76
C LYS A 31 -23.18 20.97 6.00
N ALA A 32 -23.75 19.84 5.58
CA ALA A 32 -23.09 18.53 5.67
C ALA A 32 -21.79 18.50 4.88
N ARG A 33 -21.82 18.99 3.64
CA ARG A 33 -20.64 19.02 2.75
C ARG A 33 -19.53 19.90 3.33
N ASP A 34 -19.87 21.03 3.94
CA ASP A 34 -18.89 21.92 4.56
C ASP A 34 -18.28 21.35 5.84
N LEU A 35 -19.06 20.66 6.66
CA LEU A 35 -18.54 19.92 7.82
C LEU A 35 -17.62 18.76 7.40
N TYR A 36 -17.98 18.05 6.32
CA TYR A 36 -17.13 17.01 5.75
C TYR A 36 -15.81 17.56 5.21
N ARG A 37 -15.84 18.65 4.44
CA ARG A 37 -14.62 19.31 3.88
C ARG A 37 -13.67 19.81 4.97
N ARG A 38 -14.21 20.30 6.08
CA ARG A 38 -13.42 20.77 7.24
C ARG A 38 -12.90 19.62 8.12
N GLY A 39 -13.38 18.41 7.88
CA GLY A 39 -13.01 17.23 8.63
C GLY A 39 -13.51 17.23 10.08
N THR A 40 -14.68 17.82 10.32
CA THR A 40 -15.27 17.93 11.67
C THR A 40 -16.62 17.24 11.79
N ILE A 41 -17.14 16.66 10.71
CA ILE A 41 -18.47 16.01 10.68
C ILE A 41 -18.58 14.78 11.60
N TRP A 42 -17.47 14.20 12.04
CA TRP A 42 -17.43 13.01 12.92
C TRP A 42 -17.08 13.33 14.39
N GLN A 43 -17.08 14.61 14.80
CA GLN A 43 -16.59 15.02 16.12
C GLN A 43 -17.63 14.93 17.26
N ASP A 44 -18.83 14.40 17.01
CA ASP A 44 -19.92 14.23 17.98
C ASP A 44 -20.10 15.43 18.91
N THR A 45 -20.60 16.54 18.37
CA THR A 45 -20.83 17.78 19.13
C THR A 45 -22.30 17.96 19.46
N GLU A 46 -22.64 18.79 20.44
CA GLU A 46 -24.05 19.09 20.77
C GLU A 46 -24.83 19.68 19.58
N GLU A 47 -24.15 20.42 18.70
CA GLU A 47 -24.74 21.01 17.49
C GLU A 47 -24.83 20.02 16.31
N VAL A 48 -23.97 18.98 16.30
CA VAL A 48 -23.89 17.95 15.25
C VAL A 48 -23.66 16.59 15.93
N PRO A 49 -24.69 16.01 16.54
CA PRO A 49 -24.55 14.75 17.25
C PRO A 49 -24.28 13.63 16.25
N LEU A 50 -23.32 12.76 16.59
CA LEU A 50 -23.03 11.56 15.85
C LEU A 50 -24.10 10.52 16.19
N ILE A 51 -24.96 10.24 15.21
CA ILE A 51 -26.15 9.41 15.42
C ILE A 51 -25.83 7.93 15.27
N TYR A 52 -24.91 7.62 14.36
CA TYR A 52 -24.50 6.26 14.04
C TYR A 52 -23.09 6.26 13.50
N ASP A 53 -22.22 5.51 14.18
CA ASP A 53 -20.89 5.15 13.70
C ASP A 53 -20.77 3.64 13.82
N ASP A 54 -20.94 2.97 12.69
CA ASP A 54 -20.85 1.53 12.60
C ASP A 54 -19.73 1.18 11.65
N TYR A 55 -18.64 0.73 12.26
CA TYR A 55 -17.60 0.01 11.56
C TYR A 55 -18.01 -1.47 11.43
N ASP A 56 -19.11 -1.76 10.74
CA ASP A 56 -19.48 -3.15 10.40
C ASP A 56 -18.89 -3.50 9.02
N GLY A 57 -17.57 -3.45 8.94
CA GLY A 57 -16.89 -4.21 7.92
C GLY A 57 -16.66 -5.57 8.54
N ASP A 58 -17.43 -6.61 8.18
CA ASP A 58 -16.97 -7.98 8.39
C ASP A 58 -15.56 -8.04 7.77
N PRO A 59 -14.50 -8.00 8.59
CA PRO A 59 -13.15 -7.78 8.09
C PRO A 59 -12.62 -9.08 7.48
N THR A 60 -13.44 -10.13 7.50
CA THR A 60 -13.14 -11.46 7.00
C THR A 60 -12.87 -11.37 5.51
N PRO A 61 -11.61 -11.56 5.08
CA PRO A 61 -11.30 -11.61 3.68
C PRO A 61 -12.02 -12.80 3.06
N VAL A 62 -12.77 -12.55 1.99
CA VAL A 62 -13.37 -13.65 1.21
C VAL A 62 -12.30 -14.17 0.26
N PHE A 63 -11.85 -15.40 0.50
CA PHE A 63 -10.87 -16.09 -0.34
C PHE A 63 -11.55 -16.83 -1.48
N SER A 64 -10.94 -16.79 -2.66
CA SER A 64 -11.35 -17.60 -3.80
C SER A 64 -10.15 -18.07 -4.60
N VAL A 65 -10.22 -19.29 -5.14
CA VAL A 65 -9.22 -19.81 -6.07
C VAL A 65 -9.53 -19.22 -7.44
N VAL A 66 -8.60 -18.43 -7.98
CA VAL A 66 -8.75 -17.82 -9.32
C VAL A 66 -8.13 -18.68 -10.41
N ARG A 67 -7.17 -19.55 -10.05
CA ARG A 67 -6.53 -20.48 -10.99
C ARG A 67 -5.95 -21.68 -10.27
N LYS A 68 -6.20 -22.87 -10.82
CA LYS A 68 -5.46 -24.10 -10.51
C LYS A 68 -4.37 -24.30 -11.57
N LEU A 69 -3.17 -24.70 -11.15
CA LEU A 69 -2.04 -24.97 -12.04
C LEU A 69 -1.69 -26.46 -11.97
N GLU A 70 -1.49 -27.05 -13.14
CA GLU A 70 -1.04 -28.44 -13.31
C GLU A 70 0.28 -28.73 -12.58
N ASP A 71 0.54 -30.00 -12.30
CA ASP A 71 1.79 -30.42 -11.68
C ASP A 71 2.99 -30.12 -12.58
N GLY A 72 4.02 -29.50 -11.99
CA GLY A 72 5.20 -29.02 -12.71
C GLY A 72 5.05 -27.66 -13.40
N ALA A 73 3.84 -27.07 -13.46
CA ALA A 73 3.66 -25.76 -14.09
C ALA A 73 4.40 -24.63 -13.34
N ALA A 74 4.97 -23.70 -14.12
CA ALA A 74 5.57 -22.47 -13.59
C ALA A 74 4.49 -21.51 -13.05
N TRP A 75 4.88 -20.64 -12.13
CA TRP A 75 3.99 -19.55 -11.67
C TRP A 75 3.73 -18.57 -12.80
N PRO A 76 2.52 -17.98 -12.90
CA PRO A 76 2.27 -16.88 -13.82
C PRO A 76 3.27 -15.75 -13.59
N ARG A 77 3.60 -15.02 -14.66
CA ARG A 77 4.41 -13.81 -14.55
C ARG A 77 3.73 -12.85 -13.58
N ALA A 78 4.50 -12.31 -12.64
CA ALA A 78 4.01 -11.30 -11.72
C ALA A 78 3.50 -10.08 -12.50
N ASP A 79 2.41 -9.48 -11.99
CA ASP A 79 1.84 -8.25 -12.54
C ASP A 79 2.87 -7.11 -12.56
N PHE A 80 2.66 -6.13 -13.45
CA PHE A 80 3.52 -4.96 -13.55
C PHE A 80 3.69 -4.24 -12.20
N SER A 81 2.62 -4.09 -11.42
CA SER A 81 2.68 -3.46 -10.09
C SER A 81 3.65 -4.17 -9.14
N VAL A 82 3.59 -5.50 -9.09
CA VAL A 82 4.49 -6.33 -8.28
C VAL A 82 5.93 -6.24 -8.78
N ARG A 83 6.12 -6.23 -10.09
CA ARG A 83 7.45 -6.07 -10.69
C ARG A 83 8.04 -4.69 -10.40
N LEU A 84 7.23 -3.63 -10.46
CA LEU A 84 7.66 -2.27 -10.12
C LEU A 84 8.04 -2.16 -8.64
N LEU A 85 7.24 -2.75 -7.73
CA LEU A 85 7.58 -2.80 -6.30
C LEU A 85 8.93 -3.49 -6.05
N ARG A 86 9.18 -4.62 -6.71
CA ARG A 86 10.47 -5.33 -6.60
C ARG A 86 11.64 -4.51 -7.13
N ARG A 87 11.44 -3.80 -8.25
CA ARG A 87 12.47 -2.90 -8.81
C ARG A 87 12.79 -1.75 -7.87
N ASN A 88 11.76 -1.15 -7.25
CA ASN A 88 11.95 -0.07 -6.28
C ASN A 88 12.68 -0.56 -5.02
N ALA A 89 12.34 -1.75 -4.51
CA ALA A 89 13.06 -2.36 -3.40
C ALA A 89 14.54 -2.61 -3.77
N ALA A 90 14.79 -3.18 -4.95
CA ALA A 90 16.15 -3.41 -5.43
C ALA A 90 16.95 -2.11 -5.62
N ALA A 91 16.31 -1.01 -6.03
CA ALA A 91 16.96 0.29 -6.12
C ALA A 91 17.39 0.82 -4.74
N MET A 92 16.53 0.65 -3.73
CA MET A 92 16.86 1.03 -2.36
C MET A 92 17.96 0.14 -1.78
N ASP A 93 17.93 -1.16 -2.06
CA ASP A 93 19.01 -2.08 -1.66
C ASP A 93 20.33 -1.70 -2.33
N ALA A 94 20.32 -1.37 -3.62
CA ALA A 94 21.52 -0.90 -4.34
C ALA A 94 22.12 0.36 -3.68
N ALA A 95 21.26 1.33 -3.31
CA ALA A 95 21.71 2.53 -2.61
C ALA A 95 22.30 2.19 -1.22
N ARG A 96 21.70 1.24 -0.48
CA ARG A 96 22.22 0.80 0.82
C ARG A 96 23.57 0.11 0.69
N PHE A 97 23.72 -0.82 -0.24
CA PHE A 97 24.98 -1.51 -0.49
C PHE A 97 26.07 -0.55 -0.96
N LEU A 98 25.72 0.45 -1.78
CA LEU A 98 26.67 1.49 -2.17
C LEU A 98 27.19 2.29 -0.98
N LEU A 99 26.29 2.68 -0.06
CA LEU A 99 26.69 3.39 1.17
C LEU A 99 27.57 2.51 2.06
N GLU A 100 27.29 1.21 2.13
CA GLU A 100 28.08 0.24 2.88
C GLU A 100 29.47 0.05 2.28
N ALA A 101 29.57 -0.15 0.96
CA ALA A 101 30.83 -0.22 0.24
C ALA A 101 31.68 1.04 0.46
N TYR A 102 31.04 2.21 0.46
CA TYR A 102 31.74 3.47 0.74
C TYR A 102 32.28 3.53 2.18
N ARG A 103 31.52 3.04 3.17
CA ARG A 103 31.98 2.96 4.57
C ARG A 103 33.15 1.99 4.73
N CYS A 104 33.05 0.80 4.16
CA CYS A 104 34.15 -0.17 4.18
C CYS A 104 35.41 0.40 3.53
N GLY A 105 35.27 1.11 2.40
CA GLY A 105 36.40 1.77 1.76
C GLY A 105 37.02 2.87 2.62
N GLN A 106 36.21 3.65 3.35
CA GLN A 106 36.73 4.64 4.31
C GLN A 106 37.53 3.98 5.44
N GLU A 107 37.05 2.87 5.99
CA GLU A 107 37.75 2.11 7.04
C GLU A 107 39.08 1.51 6.55
N ARG A 108 39.16 1.13 5.26
CA ARG A 108 40.37 0.60 4.61
C ARG A 108 41.36 1.66 4.12
N GLY A 109 41.13 2.95 4.44
CA GLY A 109 42.04 4.04 4.05
C GLY A 109 41.64 4.81 2.80
N GLY A 110 40.37 4.74 2.41
CA GLY A 110 39.76 5.60 1.38
C GLY A 110 39.60 4.97 -0.01
N SER A 111 39.83 3.66 -0.17
CA SER A 111 39.64 2.96 -1.44
C SER A 111 38.56 1.88 -1.30
N ILE A 112 37.62 1.84 -2.25
CA ILE A 112 36.54 0.85 -2.30
C ILE A 112 36.98 -0.30 -3.20
N ASP A 113 36.87 -1.54 -2.73
CA ASP A 113 37.15 -2.73 -3.54
C ASP A 113 35.94 -3.07 -4.42
N TRP A 114 36.19 -3.64 -5.60
CA TRP A 114 35.13 -4.04 -6.53
C TRP A 114 34.18 -5.07 -5.91
N ASP A 115 34.72 -5.99 -5.11
CA ASP A 115 33.96 -7.02 -4.40
C ASP A 115 32.95 -6.40 -3.41
N ASP A 116 33.25 -5.21 -2.85
CA ASP A 116 32.30 -4.48 -1.98
C ASP A 116 31.13 -3.89 -2.79
N LEU A 117 31.28 -3.70 -4.10
CA LEU A 117 30.26 -3.14 -5.00
C LEU A 117 29.40 -4.19 -5.70
N ASP A 118 29.80 -5.46 -5.71
CA ASP A 118 29.09 -6.52 -6.45
C ASP A 118 27.62 -6.64 -6.02
N GLN A 119 27.34 -6.53 -4.72
CA GLN A 119 25.97 -6.57 -4.20
C GLN A 119 25.16 -5.35 -4.64
N ALA A 120 25.77 -4.17 -4.67
CA ALA A 120 25.14 -2.95 -5.16
C ALA A 120 24.83 -3.05 -6.66
N TYR A 121 25.76 -3.62 -7.43
CA TYR A 121 25.61 -3.82 -8.87
C TYR A 121 24.49 -4.81 -9.20
N GLU A 122 24.46 -5.97 -8.55
CA GLU A 122 23.40 -6.97 -8.78
C GLU A 122 22.02 -6.45 -8.36
N ALA A 123 21.94 -5.68 -7.28
CA ALA A 123 20.70 -5.00 -6.90
C ALA A 123 20.29 -3.94 -7.94
N ALA A 124 21.24 -3.16 -8.47
CA ALA A 124 20.97 -2.17 -9.51
C ALA A 124 20.49 -2.81 -10.82
N ARG A 125 21.07 -3.94 -11.24
CA ARG A 125 20.61 -4.69 -12.43
C ARG A 125 19.16 -5.17 -12.28
N LYS A 126 18.80 -5.69 -11.10
CA LYS A 126 17.41 -6.05 -10.78
C LYS A 126 16.49 -4.82 -10.82
N ALA A 127 16.94 -3.68 -10.31
CA ALA A 127 16.20 -2.43 -10.39
C ALA A 127 16.02 -1.92 -11.83
N CYS A 128 17.01 -2.13 -12.71
CA CYS A 128 16.94 -1.82 -14.14
C CYS A 128 16.08 -2.81 -14.93
N GLY A 129 15.74 -3.96 -14.35
CA GLY A 129 14.95 -5.01 -14.99
C GLY A 129 15.78 -5.88 -15.94
N GLU A 130 17.09 -5.96 -15.69
CA GLU A 130 18.04 -6.80 -16.44
C GLU A 130 18.05 -8.27 -15.96
N VAL A 131 17.30 -8.56 -14.88
CA VAL A 131 17.19 -9.89 -14.23
C VAL A 131 15.73 -10.19 -13.88
#